data_AF-A0A2V9QW35-F1
#
_entry.id   AF-A0A2V9QW35-F1
#
_cell.length_a   1.000
_cell.length_b   1.000
_cell.length_c   1.000
_cell.angle_alpha   90.00
_cell.angle_beta   90.00
_cell.angle_gamma   90.00
#
_symmetry.space_group_name_H-M   'P 1'
#
loop_
_entity.id
_entity.type
_entity.pdbx_description
1 polymer ?
#
loop_
_entity_poly.entity_id
_entity_poly.type
_entity_poly.pdbx_seq_one_letter_code
_entity_poly.pdbx_strand_id
1 'polypeptide(L)'
;MNCRNLSKAWGRRWAIVVMPRSGGRGSRRDSRARTCWGDGSPGGSPSQFFHTSPPAEGNPVFMLCGEPTTHSRLEGQMSSNSRNYFVVILLMLAAILYLQTRSLGRIVPLRSPLKAFPLEIKTWRGAEVPIEDRVLNILGVEDYLNRAYREVDKGLVYLYIGYYQTQKQGDTIHSPKNCLPGSGWEPFDVGYENISLQGHPTIRVNSYLIEKGTAKQVVYYWYQSNGRVIASEYWGKIHLVMNAMTRNRTDGALVRVTAPISSSTESAKLFALKFIQDSFPLLDQFIPK
;
A
#
# COMPACT_ATOMS: atom_id res chain seq x y z
N MET A 1 -13.30 52.20 48.04
CA MET A 1 -13.70 51.09 48.94
C MET A 1 -13.91 49.82 48.12
N ASN A 2 -13.47 48.69 48.69
CA ASN A 2 -13.43 47.27 48.22
C ASN A 2 -14.48 46.82 47.16
N CYS A 3 -14.15 46.03 46.13
CA CYS A 3 -13.59 44.65 46.05
C CYS A 3 -14.69 43.56 46.09
N ARG A 4 -14.95 42.90 44.94
CA ARG A 4 -14.99 41.42 44.75
C ARG A 4 -15.87 40.95 43.57
N ASN A 5 -15.24 40.07 42.79
CA ASN A 5 -15.73 38.81 42.21
C ASN A 5 -16.66 38.75 40.99
N LEU A 6 -16.04 38.24 39.91
CA LEU A 6 -16.40 37.02 39.17
C LEU A 6 -17.81 36.99 38.55
N SER A 7 -17.88 37.02 37.22
CA SER A 7 -17.94 35.78 36.43
C SER A 7 -18.47 36.00 35.01
N LYS A 8 -17.95 35.15 34.10
CA LYS A 8 -18.65 34.52 32.96
C LYS A 8 -18.84 35.27 31.63
N ALA A 9 -18.51 34.47 30.61
CA ALA A 9 -19.16 34.32 29.31
C ALA A 9 -18.67 35.21 28.16
N TRP A 10 -17.59 34.73 27.54
CA TRP A 10 -17.39 34.77 26.10
C TRP A 10 -18.54 34.11 25.34
N GLY A 11 -18.81 34.57 24.12
CA GLY A 11 -19.36 33.72 23.06
C GLY A 11 -20.67 34.18 22.42
N ARG A 12 -20.68 35.34 21.75
CA ARG A 12 -21.72 35.67 20.77
C ARG A 12 -21.44 34.95 19.44
N ARG A 13 -22.43 34.16 19.02
CA ARG A 13 -22.88 33.81 17.65
C ARG A 13 -21.85 33.99 16.51
N TRP A 14 -21.41 32.87 15.93
CA TRP A 14 -20.80 32.84 14.60
C TRP A 14 -21.89 32.98 13.54
N ALA A 15 -21.83 34.07 12.77
CA ALA A 15 -22.64 34.30 11.59
C ALA A 15 -21.98 33.63 10.38
N ILE A 16 -22.76 32.82 9.67
CA ILE A 16 -22.45 32.30 8.35
C ILE A 16 -22.61 33.46 7.36
N VAL A 17 -21.51 33.88 6.72
CA VAL A 17 -21.56 34.83 5.61
C VAL A 17 -21.57 34.03 4.31
N VAL A 18 -22.74 33.97 3.67
CA VAL A 18 -22.95 33.53 2.28
C VAL A 18 -23.34 34.77 1.49
N MET A 19 -22.61 35.07 0.41
CA MET A 19 -22.94 36.08 -0.61
C MET A 19 -22.14 35.80 -1.91
N PRO A 20 -22.56 36.29 -3.09
CA PRO A 20 -23.59 35.66 -3.91
C PRO A 20 -23.11 35.37 -5.35
N ARG A 21 -23.98 34.70 -6.10
CA ARG A 21 -23.80 34.34 -7.52
C ARG A 21 -24.52 35.38 -8.41
N SER A 22 -23.82 35.97 -9.37
CA SER A 22 -24.36 36.65 -10.58
C SER A 22 -23.19 36.74 -11.58
N GLY A 23 -23.26 36.47 -12.89
CA GLY A 23 -24.34 36.33 -13.86
C GLY A 23 -24.08 37.33 -15.01
N GLY A 24 -23.63 36.89 -16.20
CA GLY A 24 -23.60 37.78 -17.39
C GLY A 24 -22.67 37.44 -18.57
N ARG A 25 -23.23 36.74 -19.57
CA ARG A 25 -23.04 36.74 -21.05
C ARG A 25 -21.95 37.59 -21.76
N GLY A 26 -21.37 36.98 -22.83
CA GLY A 26 -20.89 37.64 -24.08
C GLY A 26 -19.48 37.18 -24.52
N SER A 27 -19.28 36.24 -25.45
CA SER A 27 -19.30 36.30 -26.94
C SER A 27 -17.90 36.28 -27.60
N ARG A 28 -17.75 35.35 -28.55
CA ARG A 28 -16.91 35.33 -29.79
C ARG A 28 -15.40 35.01 -29.76
N ARG A 29 -15.08 34.07 -30.68
CA ARG A 29 -13.86 33.85 -31.49
C ARG A 29 -12.63 33.33 -30.74
N ASP A 30 -11.77 32.48 -31.28
CA ASP A 30 -11.56 31.72 -32.52
C ASP A 30 -10.34 30.84 -32.15
N SER A 31 -10.30 29.52 -32.36
CA SER A 31 -9.35 28.93 -33.32
C SER A 31 -9.42 27.39 -33.28
N ARG A 32 -9.67 26.84 -34.48
CA ARG A 32 -9.03 25.67 -35.15
C ARG A 32 -8.49 24.55 -34.24
N ALA A 33 -8.82 23.28 -34.43
CA ALA A 33 -8.67 22.55 -35.69
C ALA A 33 -9.63 21.34 -35.80
N ARG A 34 -10.12 21.12 -37.02
CA ARG A 34 -10.82 19.91 -37.48
C ARG A 34 -9.79 18.97 -38.10
N THR A 35 -10.06 17.66 -38.03
CA THR A 35 -9.89 16.77 -39.17
C THR A 35 -11.07 15.81 -39.25
N CYS A 36 -11.89 16.00 -40.28
CA CYS A 36 -12.92 15.07 -40.73
C CYS A 36 -12.27 14.10 -41.72
N TRP A 37 -12.64 12.82 -41.62
CA TRP A 37 -12.48 11.87 -42.72
C TRP A 37 -13.56 12.14 -43.75
N GLY A 38 -13.18 12.15 -45.03
CA GLY A 38 -14.08 12.35 -46.16
C GLY A 38 -13.56 11.59 -47.37
N ASP A 39 -14.43 10.76 -47.92
CA ASP A 39 -14.30 9.96 -49.14
C ASP A 39 -14.03 10.80 -50.40
N GLY A 40 -13.50 10.15 -51.43
CA GLY A 40 -13.70 10.57 -52.82
C GLY A 40 -12.44 10.59 -53.69
N SER A 41 -12.34 9.62 -54.61
CA SER A 41 -11.69 9.79 -55.94
C SER A 41 -12.36 10.95 -56.70
N PRO A 42 -11.74 11.65 -57.71
CA PRO A 42 -11.19 11.02 -58.93
C PRO A 42 -10.03 11.76 -59.67
N GLY A 43 -9.39 11.02 -60.60
CA GLY A 43 -8.98 11.52 -61.94
C GLY A 43 -7.67 12.31 -62.11
N GLY A 44 -6.84 11.88 -63.08
CA GLY A 44 -5.84 12.74 -63.74
C GLY A 44 -4.54 12.06 -64.21
N SER A 45 -4.48 11.71 -65.51
CA SER A 45 -3.28 11.34 -66.30
C SER A 45 -2.32 12.55 -66.49
N PRO A 46 -1.02 12.46 -66.92
CA PRO A 46 -0.65 11.96 -68.26
C PRO A 46 0.75 11.30 -68.46
N SER A 47 0.89 10.69 -69.65
CA SER A 47 2.11 10.51 -70.48
C SER A 47 3.20 9.53 -70.02
N GLN A 48 3.88 8.72 -70.84
CA GLN A 48 3.94 8.49 -72.29
C GLN A 48 4.80 7.21 -72.54
N PHE A 49 4.79 6.75 -73.80
CA PHE A 49 5.76 5.88 -74.50
C PHE A 49 5.42 4.40 -74.78
N PHE A 50 4.76 4.22 -75.95
CA PHE A 50 5.05 3.31 -77.08
C PHE A 50 5.53 1.87 -76.82
N HIS A 51 4.79 0.88 -77.35
CA HIS A 51 5.15 0.19 -78.61
C HIS A 51 4.02 -0.72 -79.15
N THR A 52 3.56 -0.38 -80.36
CA THR A 52 3.22 -1.23 -81.54
C THR A 52 2.47 -2.57 -81.41
N SER A 53 1.30 -2.62 -82.07
CA SER A 53 0.41 -3.76 -82.48
C SER A 53 1.08 -4.74 -83.49
N PRO A 54 0.47 -5.87 -83.99
CA PRO A 54 -0.90 -5.99 -84.54
C PRO A 54 -1.57 -7.42 -84.35
N PRO A 55 -2.52 -7.95 -85.18
CA PRO A 55 -3.78 -8.51 -84.68
C PRO A 55 -4.06 -9.99 -85.03
N ALA A 56 -5.18 -10.50 -84.47
CA ALA A 56 -6.13 -11.52 -84.95
C ALA A 56 -5.66 -12.84 -85.63
N GLU A 57 -6.13 -13.98 -85.09
CA GLU A 57 -6.96 -15.01 -85.77
C GLU A 57 -6.88 -16.39 -85.07
N GLY A 58 -7.98 -17.14 -85.08
CA GLY A 58 -7.96 -18.62 -85.05
C GLY A 58 -8.44 -19.33 -83.77
N ASN A 59 -9.69 -19.79 -83.76
CA ASN A 59 -10.18 -20.89 -82.91
C ASN A 59 -9.49 -22.22 -83.34
N PRO A 60 -9.30 -23.25 -82.46
CA PRO A 60 -10.44 -24.05 -82.00
C PRO A 60 -10.32 -24.69 -80.59
N VAL A 61 -11.48 -25.23 -80.18
CA VAL A 61 -11.79 -26.10 -79.04
C VAL A 61 -10.73 -27.16 -78.76
N PHE A 62 -10.23 -27.20 -77.52
CA PHE A 62 -9.64 -28.40 -76.92
C PHE A 62 -10.40 -28.76 -75.64
N MET A 63 -11.16 -29.85 -75.76
CA MET A 63 -11.70 -30.65 -74.66
C MET A 63 -10.52 -31.21 -73.86
N LEU A 64 -10.31 -30.73 -72.64
CA LEU A 64 -9.45 -31.38 -71.66
C LEU A 64 -10.32 -31.85 -70.49
N CYS A 65 -10.32 -33.16 -70.31
CA CYS A 65 -10.97 -33.89 -69.23
C CYS A 65 -10.70 -33.23 -67.88
N GLY A 66 -11.75 -32.97 -67.11
CA GLY A 66 -11.64 -32.52 -65.73
C GLY A 66 -11.01 -33.61 -64.87
N GLU A 67 -9.88 -33.30 -64.24
CA GLU A 67 -9.43 -34.05 -63.08
C GLU A 67 -10.35 -33.73 -61.88
N PRO A 68 -10.66 -34.72 -61.03
CA PRO A 68 -11.52 -34.49 -59.88
C PRO A 68 -10.80 -33.57 -58.90
N THR A 69 -11.38 -32.40 -58.63
CA THR A 69 -10.98 -31.54 -57.53
C THR A 69 -11.04 -32.34 -56.23
N THR A 70 -9.89 -32.65 -55.67
CA THR A 70 -9.75 -33.24 -54.35
C THR A 70 -10.26 -32.25 -53.31
N HIS A 71 -11.51 -32.45 -52.89
CA HIS A 71 -12.01 -31.81 -51.69
C HIS A 71 -11.31 -32.39 -50.45
N SER A 72 -10.83 -31.47 -49.62
CA SER A 72 -10.48 -31.63 -48.20
C SER A 72 -9.21 -32.42 -47.87
N ARG A 73 -8.23 -31.73 -47.31
CA ARG A 73 -8.20 -31.54 -45.86
C ARG A 73 -7.32 -30.33 -45.55
N LEU A 74 -7.92 -29.21 -45.17
CA LEU A 74 -7.21 -28.23 -44.37
C LEU A 74 -6.99 -28.90 -43.01
N GLU A 75 -6.02 -29.81 -42.94
CA GLU A 75 -5.39 -30.13 -41.66
C GLU A 75 -4.79 -28.81 -41.22
N GLY A 76 -5.52 -28.12 -40.34
CA GLY A 76 -5.01 -26.99 -39.61
C GLY A 76 -3.80 -27.49 -38.84
N GLN A 77 -2.63 -27.43 -39.49
CA GLN A 77 -1.36 -27.35 -38.81
C GLN A 77 -1.48 -26.09 -37.97
N MET A 78 -1.93 -26.26 -36.73
CA MET A 78 -1.69 -25.31 -35.67
C MET A 78 -0.18 -25.09 -35.68
N SER A 79 0.23 -24.02 -36.37
CA SER A 79 1.60 -23.55 -36.46
C SER A 79 2.20 -23.67 -35.06
N SER A 80 3.41 -24.21 -34.93
CA SER A 80 4.11 -24.40 -33.65
C SER A 80 3.95 -23.18 -32.71
N ASN A 81 3.86 -21.98 -33.28
CA ASN A 81 3.59 -20.72 -32.59
C ASN A 81 2.22 -20.70 -31.87
N SER A 82 1.14 -21.12 -32.53
CA SER A 82 -0.21 -21.20 -31.93
C SER A 82 -0.30 -22.17 -30.74
N ARG A 83 0.42 -23.30 -30.81
CA ARG A 83 0.54 -24.24 -29.69
C ARG A 83 1.33 -23.63 -28.53
N ASN A 84 2.41 -22.91 -28.83
CA ASN A 84 3.21 -22.22 -27.80
C ASN A 84 2.40 -21.11 -27.11
N TYR A 85 1.61 -20.32 -27.86
CA TYR A 85 0.73 -19.31 -27.27
C TYR A 85 -0.34 -19.94 -26.36
N PHE A 86 -0.94 -21.06 -26.78
CA PHE A 86 -1.93 -21.77 -25.96
C PHE A 86 -1.33 -22.27 -24.65
N VAL A 87 -0.12 -22.85 -24.70
CA VAL A 87 0.59 -23.30 -23.49
C VAL A 87 0.90 -22.11 -22.56
N VAL A 88 1.39 -20.99 -23.10
CA VAL A 88 1.68 -19.78 -22.29
C VAL A 88 0.41 -19.23 -21.64
N ILE A 89 -0.69 -19.13 -22.39
CA ILE A 89 -1.99 -18.67 -21.85
C ILE A 89 -2.47 -19.60 -20.74
N LEU A 90 -2.37 -20.92 -20.94
CA LEU A 90 -2.78 -21.90 -19.94
C LEU A 90 -1.92 -21.82 -18.67
N LEU A 91 -0.60 -21.65 -18.82
CA LEU A 91 0.31 -21.43 -17.69
C LEU A 91 0.01 -20.12 -16.95
N MET A 92 -0.29 -19.03 -17.67
CA MET A 92 -0.69 -17.75 -17.07
C MET A 92 -2.01 -17.87 -16.31
N LEU A 93 -3.03 -18.53 -16.89
CA LEU A 93 -4.31 -18.77 -16.23
C LEU A 93 -4.16 -19.64 -14.98
N ALA A 94 -3.37 -20.72 -15.07
CA ALA A 94 -3.06 -21.55 -13.93
C ALA A 94 -2.33 -20.77 -12.82
N ALA A 95 -1.38 -19.91 -13.19
CA ALA A 95 -0.67 -19.04 -12.25
C ALA A 95 -1.61 -18.03 -11.58
N ILE A 96 -2.51 -17.38 -12.34
CA ILE A 96 -3.51 -16.44 -11.80
C ILE A 96 -4.44 -17.15 -10.82
N LEU A 97 -4.97 -18.32 -11.20
CA LEU A 97 -5.87 -19.10 -10.34
C LEU A 97 -5.14 -19.54 -9.06
N TYR A 98 -3.90 -20.02 -9.18
CA TYR A 98 -3.07 -20.36 -8.03
C TYR A 98 -2.86 -19.14 -7.11
N LEU A 99 -2.48 -17.99 -7.64
CA LEU A 99 -2.26 -16.77 -6.86
C LEU A 99 -3.56 -16.28 -6.19
N GLN A 100 -4.71 -16.42 -6.83
CA GLN A 100 -6.01 -16.09 -6.22
C GLN A 100 -6.32 -16.95 -5.00
N THR A 101 -5.96 -18.24 -5.00
CA THR A 101 -6.14 -19.09 -3.81
C THR A 101 -5.21 -18.73 -2.65
N ARG A 102 -4.11 -18.02 -2.93
CA ARG A 102 -3.08 -17.63 -1.95
C ARG A 102 -3.17 -16.17 -1.51
N SER A 103 -3.87 -15.31 -2.25
CA SER A 103 -3.81 -13.85 -2.11
C SER A 103 -4.30 -13.34 -0.76
N LEU A 104 -5.28 -14.02 -0.15
CA LEU A 104 -5.78 -13.68 1.18
C LEU A 104 -4.88 -14.25 2.28
N GLY A 105 -4.21 -15.38 2.02
CA GLY A 105 -3.59 -16.19 3.07
C GLY A 105 -4.65 -16.84 3.97
N ARG A 106 -4.21 -17.81 4.79
CA ARG A 106 -5.04 -18.37 5.86
C ARG A 106 -5.07 -17.41 7.05
N ILE A 107 -6.15 -17.45 7.82
CA ILE A 107 -6.24 -16.76 9.10
C ILE A 107 -5.18 -17.34 10.04
N VAL A 108 -4.40 -16.46 10.65
CA VAL A 108 -3.47 -16.80 11.72
C VAL A 108 -3.84 -15.99 12.96
N PRO A 109 -4.42 -16.61 14.00
CA PRO A 109 -4.75 -15.89 15.21
C PRO A 109 -3.51 -15.56 16.04
N LEU A 110 -3.64 -14.58 16.93
CA LEU A 110 -2.66 -14.34 17.99
C LEU A 110 -2.51 -15.57 18.89
N ARG A 111 -1.32 -15.72 19.47
CA ARG A 111 -1.05 -16.73 20.51
C ARG A 111 -1.74 -16.38 21.83
N SER A 112 -1.94 -15.10 22.08
CA SER A 112 -2.66 -14.56 23.23
C SER A 112 -3.22 -13.18 22.88
N PRO A 113 -4.39 -12.78 23.42
CA PRO A 113 -4.95 -11.45 23.16
C PRO A 113 -3.96 -10.34 23.56
N LEU A 114 -3.83 -9.30 22.76
CA LEU A 114 -2.88 -8.20 23.04
C LEU A 114 -3.25 -7.44 24.31
N LYS A 115 -4.53 -7.42 24.70
CA LYS A 115 -4.98 -6.88 25.98
C LYS A 115 -4.35 -7.57 27.20
N ALA A 116 -3.95 -8.84 27.07
CA ALA A 116 -3.29 -9.59 28.14
C ALA A 116 -1.78 -9.27 28.26
N PHE A 117 -1.23 -8.42 27.40
CA PHE A 117 0.14 -7.92 27.55
C PHE A 117 0.30 -7.29 28.94
N PRO A 118 1.44 -7.45 29.62
CA PRO A 118 1.56 -7.02 31.01
C PRO A 118 1.53 -5.49 31.16
N LEU A 119 0.85 -5.03 32.21
CA LEU A 119 0.89 -3.63 32.64
C LEU A 119 2.21 -3.32 33.38
N GLU A 120 2.85 -4.31 33.99
CA GLU A 120 4.15 -4.14 34.64
C GLU A 120 5.22 -4.89 33.86
N ILE A 121 6.22 -4.16 33.38
CA ILE A 121 7.37 -4.73 32.65
C ILE A 121 8.61 -4.26 33.38
N LYS A 122 9.22 -5.11 34.21
CA LYS A 122 10.36 -4.71 35.06
C LYS A 122 10.04 -3.44 35.87
N THR A 123 10.65 -2.29 35.55
CA THR A 123 10.42 -1.00 36.22
C THR A 123 9.34 -0.13 35.57
N TRP A 124 8.78 -0.57 34.45
CA TRP A 124 7.76 0.15 33.68
C TRP A 124 6.36 -0.16 34.20
N ARG A 125 5.55 0.89 34.40
CA ARG A 125 4.13 0.79 34.73
C ARG A 125 3.28 1.34 33.60
N GLY A 126 2.43 0.49 33.05
CA GLY A 126 1.58 0.73 31.91
C GLY A 126 0.19 1.22 32.32
N ALA A 127 -0.39 2.07 31.47
CA ALA A 127 -1.79 2.44 31.51
C ALA A 127 -2.36 2.41 30.09
N GLU A 128 -3.63 1.98 29.97
CA GLU A 128 -4.35 1.98 28.70
C GLU A 128 -4.54 3.40 28.17
N VAL A 129 -4.35 3.56 26.87
CA VAL A 129 -4.65 4.79 26.14
C VAL A 129 -5.66 4.41 25.06
N PRO A 130 -6.97 4.54 25.32
CA PRO A 130 -7.99 4.11 24.38
C PRO A 130 -7.88 4.86 23.05
N ILE A 131 -8.11 4.15 21.95
CA ILE A 131 -8.25 4.71 20.60
C ILE A 131 -9.73 4.78 20.31
N GLU A 132 -10.19 5.87 19.70
CA GLU A 132 -11.60 6.02 19.29
C GLU A 132 -12.01 4.95 18.27
N ASP A 133 -13.23 4.42 18.39
CA ASP A 133 -13.74 3.36 17.52
C ASP A 133 -13.69 3.71 16.03
N ARG A 134 -13.91 4.98 15.68
CA ARG A 134 -13.79 5.46 14.30
C ARG A 134 -12.38 5.24 13.75
N VAL A 135 -11.36 5.48 14.56
CA VAL A 135 -9.96 5.30 14.16
C VAL A 135 -9.64 3.81 14.04
N LEU A 136 -10.12 2.98 14.98
CA LEU A 136 -9.95 1.52 14.89
C LEU A 136 -10.58 0.92 13.61
N ASN A 137 -11.77 1.39 13.24
CA ASN A 137 -12.44 0.97 12.01
C ASN A 137 -11.66 1.36 10.74
N ILE A 138 -10.93 2.47 10.77
CA ILE A 138 -10.05 2.88 9.66
C ILE A 138 -8.76 2.05 9.66
N LEU A 139 -8.25 1.67 10.83
CA LEU A 139 -7.04 0.86 10.95
C LEU A 139 -7.26 -0.60 10.53
N GLY A 140 -8.46 -1.15 10.70
CA GLY A 140 -8.80 -2.50 10.24
C GLY A 140 -8.04 -3.63 10.97
N VAL A 141 -7.57 -3.37 12.19
CA VAL A 141 -6.83 -4.35 13.01
C VAL A 141 -7.79 -5.36 13.66
N GLU A 142 -7.45 -6.64 13.68
CA GLU A 142 -8.24 -7.64 14.42
C GLU A 142 -8.02 -7.58 15.94
N ASP A 143 -6.82 -7.20 16.37
CA ASP A 143 -6.51 -6.93 17.78
C ASP A 143 -5.45 -5.84 17.88
N TYR A 144 -5.48 -5.07 18.96
CA TYR A 144 -4.54 -3.98 19.18
C TYR A 144 -4.20 -3.79 20.65
N LEU A 145 -3.05 -3.15 20.87
CA LEU A 145 -2.66 -2.58 22.15
C LEU A 145 -2.23 -1.14 21.93
N ASN A 146 -2.70 -0.24 22.78
CA ASN A 146 -2.25 1.15 22.80
C ASN A 146 -2.10 1.62 24.24
N ARG A 147 -0.85 1.74 24.70
CA ARG A 147 -0.54 1.98 26.11
C ARG A 147 0.55 3.01 26.29
N ALA A 148 0.50 3.68 27.42
CA ALA A 148 1.57 4.52 27.93
C ALA A 148 2.26 3.80 29.08
N TYR A 149 3.57 3.56 28.96
CA TYR A 149 4.42 3.02 30.00
C TYR A 149 5.27 4.13 30.60
N ARG A 150 5.26 4.22 31.93
CA ARG A 150 6.03 5.19 32.70
C ARG A 150 7.06 4.47 33.55
N GLU A 151 8.27 5.01 33.58
CA GLU A 151 9.24 4.72 34.64
C GLU A 151 9.23 5.92 35.60
N VAL A 152 9.06 5.66 36.90
CA VAL A 152 8.95 6.71 37.93
C VAL A 152 10.15 7.64 37.85
N ASP A 153 9.89 8.95 37.86
CA ASP A 153 10.86 10.05 37.77
C ASP A 153 11.75 10.12 36.52
N LYS A 154 11.52 9.29 35.50
CA LYS A 154 12.34 9.31 34.26
C LYS A 154 11.60 9.78 33.02
N GLY A 155 10.41 9.25 32.78
CA GLY A 155 9.69 9.59 31.57
C GLY A 155 8.59 8.61 31.21
N LEU A 156 8.06 8.80 30.00
CA LEU A 156 6.95 8.04 29.46
C LEU A 156 7.24 7.61 28.02
N VAL A 157 6.87 6.38 27.69
CA VAL A 157 6.93 5.82 26.35
C VAL A 157 5.54 5.30 25.97
N TYR A 158 5.17 5.44 24.71
CA TYR A 158 3.93 4.90 24.17
C TYR A 158 4.24 3.65 23.37
N LEU A 159 3.54 2.56 23.66
CA LEU A 159 3.59 1.32 22.90
C LEU A 159 2.26 1.17 22.15
N TYR A 160 2.37 1.02 20.84
CA TYR A 160 1.27 0.61 19.99
C TYR A 160 1.62 -0.70 19.29
N ILE A 161 0.70 -1.66 19.32
CA ILE A 161 0.76 -2.90 18.55
C ILE A 161 -0.57 -3.03 17.82
N GLY A 162 -0.52 -3.11 16.48
CA GLY A 162 -1.70 -3.46 15.68
C GLY A 162 -1.45 -4.79 14.99
N TYR A 163 -2.28 -5.79 15.22
CA TYR A 163 -2.15 -7.12 14.63
C TYR A 163 -3.17 -7.35 13.52
N TYR A 164 -2.68 -7.97 12.45
CA TYR A 164 -3.44 -8.35 11.27
C TYR A 164 -3.38 -9.87 11.11
N GLN A 165 -4.51 -10.57 11.27
CA GLN A 165 -4.60 -12.03 11.11
C GLN A 165 -4.51 -12.47 9.64
N THR A 166 -4.90 -11.58 8.74
CA THR A 166 -4.85 -11.71 7.29
C THR A 166 -4.85 -10.31 6.69
N GLN A 167 -3.96 -10.02 5.74
CA GLN A 167 -3.98 -8.72 5.05
C GLN A 167 -4.72 -8.83 3.73
N LYS A 168 -5.94 -8.26 3.67
CA LYS A 168 -6.74 -8.15 2.45
C LYS A 168 -6.46 -6.83 1.73
N GLN A 169 -6.89 -6.74 0.48
CA GLN A 169 -6.84 -5.49 -0.26
C GLN A 169 -7.71 -4.43 0.44
N GLY A 170 -7.07 -3.41 1.04
CA GLY A 170 -7.71 -2.38 1.86
C GLY A 170 -7.31 -2.40 3.34
N ASP A 171 -7.00 -3.59 3.88
CA ASP A 171 -6.60 -3.82 5.27
C ASP A 171 -5.11 -4.19 5.36
N THR A 172 -4.27 -3.40 4.68
CA THR A 172 -2.82 -3.62 4.69
C THR A 172 -2.16 -2.74 5.73
N ILE A 173 -1.13 -3.27 6.41
CA ILE A 173 -0.38 -2.46 7.37
C ILE A 173 0.29 -1.30 6.63
N HIS A 174 -0.15 -0.08 6.92
CA HIS A 174 0.48 1.13 6.42
C HIS A 174 1.58 1.58 7.37
N SER A 175 2.66 2.14 6.81
CA SER A 175 3.71 2.73 7.63
C SER A 175 3.19 3.97 8.37
N PRO A 176 3.75 4.29 9.55
CA PRO A 176 3.46 5.54 10.24
C PRO A 176 3.65 6.79 9.37
N LYS A 177 4.45 6.72 8.29
CA LYS A 177 4.59 7.81 7.29
C LYS A 177 3.26 8.28 6.73
N ASN A 178 2.28 7.39 6.60
CA ASN A 178 0.99 7.72 5.99
C ASN A 178 -0.03 8.23 7.03
N CYS A 179 0.17 7.93 8.31
CA CYS A 179 -0.76 8.30 9.39
C CYS A 179 -0.30 9.52 10.20
N LEU A 180 1.02 9.73 10.33
CA LEU A 180 1.59 10.83 11.12
C LEU A 180 1.20 12.22 10.57
N PRO A 181 1.25 12.49 9.25
CA PRO A 181 0.87 13.80 8.71
C PRO A 181 -0.60 14.14 8.99
N GLY A 182 -1.50 13.14 8.95
CA GLY A 182 -2.93 13.33 9.26
C GLY A 182 -3.19 13.78 10.71
N SER A 183 -2.24 13.54 11.62
CA SER A 183 -2.27 14.01 13.01
C SER A 183 -1.46 15.30 13.23
N GLY A 184 -0.89 15.87 12.17
CA GLY A 184 -0.02 17.05 12.20
C GLY A 184 1.40 16.77 12.70
N TRP A 185 1.86 15.51 12.67
CA TRP A 185 3.24 15.15 12.98
C TRP A 185 4.05 15.02 11.69
N GLU A 186 5.18 15.71 11.62
CA GLU A 186 6.06 15.71 10.46
C GLU A 186 7.41 15.08 10.82
N PRO A 187 7.90 14.11 10.03
CA PRO A 187 9.24 13.56 10.22
C PRO A 187 10.31 14.54 9.71
N PHE A 188 11.28 14.87 10.56
CA PHE A 188 12.42 15.70 10.17
C PHE A 188 13.75 14.92 10.13
N ASP A 189 13.80 13.73 10.73
CA ASP A 189 14.92 12.79 10.59
C ASP A 189 14.37 11.36 10.48
N VAL A 190 14.92 10.58 9.54
CA VAL A 190 14.46 9.23 9.20
C VAL A 190 15.67 8.35 8.96
N GLY A 191 15.75 7.27 9.73
CA GLY A 191 16.83 6.30 9.62
C GLY A 191 16.43 4.92 10.10
N TYR A 192 17.45 4.13 10.42
CA TYR A 192 17.32 2.79 10.99
C TYR A 192 18.21 2.67 12.20
N GLU A 193 17.78 1.88 13.18
CA GLU A 193 18.55 1.57 14.37
C GLU A 193 18.74 0.05 14.47
N ASN A 194 19.94 -0.37 14.86
CA ASN A 194 20.20 -1.77 15.22
C ASN A 194 20.14 -1.89 16.73
N ILE A 195 19.24 -2.75 17.22
CA ILE A 195 18.99 -2.94 18.65
C ILE A 195 19.45 -4.33 19.04
N SER A 196 20.44 -4.39 19.94
CA SER A 196 20.86 -5.64 20.57
C SER A 196 19.87 -6.00 21.67
N LEU A 197 19.42 -7.25 21.65
CA LEU A 197 18.40 -7.80 22.53
C LEU A 197 18.98 -8.98 23.30
N GLN A 198 18.68 -9.08 24.60
CA GLN A 198 19.17 -10.19 25.40
C GLN A 198 18.49 -11.50 24.97
N GLY A 199 19.27 -12.50 24.56
CA GLY A 199 18.73 -13.81 24.14
C GLY A 199 18.08 -13.82 22.76
N HIS A 200 18.18 -12.73 21.98
CA HIS A 200 17.67 -12.65 20.61
C HIS A 200 18.75 -12.08 19.66
N PRO A 201 18.66 -12.36 18.34
CA PRO A 201 19.49 -11.67 17.37
C PRO A 201 19.28 -10.16 17.42
N THR A 202 20.30 -9.39 17.04
CA THR A 202 20.15 -7.95 16.82
C THR A 202 19.06 -7.70 15.79
N ILE A 203 18.10 -6.84 16.14
CA ILE A 203 17.02 -6.45 15.26
C ILE A 203 17.32 -5.10 14.62
N ARG A 204 16.87 -4.92 13.38
CA ARG A 204 16.90 -3.62 12.71
C ARG A 204 15.48 -3.05 12.69
N VAL A 205 15.32 -1.81 13.15
CA VAL A 205 14.03 -1.10 13.21
C VAL A 205 14.12 0.25 12.50
N ASN A 206 12.98 0.86 12.13
CA ASN A 206 12.96 2.25 11.71
C ASN A 206 13.16 3.17 12.91
N SER A 207 13.85 4.29 12.70
CA SER A 207 14.13 5.33 13.70
C SER A 207 13.72 6.67 13.11
N TYR A 208 12.69 7.31 13.67
CA TYR A 208 12.12 8.56 13.16
C TYR A 208 12.19 9.59 14.26
N LEU A 209 12.60 10.82 13.92
CA LEU A 209 12.35 11.99 14.75
C LEU A 209 11.24 12.80 14.10
N ILE A 210 10.18 13.00 14.88
CA ILE A 210 8.98 13.70 14.43
C ILE A 210 8.75 14.94 15.27
N GLU A 211 8.13 15.95 14.66
CA GLU A 211 7.78 17.19 15.33
C GLU A 211 6.35 17.65 15.02
N LYS A 212 5.77 18.36 15.98
CA LYS A 212 4.46 19.02 15.89
C LYS A 212 4.51 20.31 16.70
N GLY A 213 4.69 21.44 16.02
CA GLY A 213 4.94 22.72 16.68
C GLY A 213 6.25 22.66 17.47
N THR A 214 6.19 22.84 18.79
CA THR A 214 7.35 22.73 19.69
C THR A 214 7.58 21.33 20.25
N ALA A 215 6.62 20.42 20.07
CA ALA A 215 6.73 19.05 20.58
C ALA A 215 7.56 18.21 19.61
N LYS A 216 8.54 17.46 20.14
CA LYS A 216 9.34 16.51 19.38
C LYS A 216 9.28 15.12 20.00
N GLN A 217 9.34 14.08 19.18
CA GLN A 217 9.30 12.69 19.63
C GLN A 217 10.25 11.83 18.81
N VAL A 218 10.82 10.81 19.46
CA VAL A 218 11.45 9.68 18.76
C VAL A 218 10.40 8.60 18.56
N VAL A 219 10.39 7.98 17.38
CA VAL A 219 9.54 6.85 17.03
C VAL A 219 10.40 5.73 16.49
N TYR A 220 10.37 4.59 17.18
CA TYR A 220 10.87 3.33 16.66
C TYR A 220 9.70 2.48 16.18
N TYR A 221 9.79 1.89 14.99
CA TYR A 221 8.77 0.95 14.54
C TYR A 221 9.31 -0.12 13.61
N TRP A 222 8.62 -1.27 13.61
CA TRP A 222 8.91 -2.40 12.73
C TRP A 222 7.65 -3.21 12.47
N TYR A 223 7.71 -4.01 11.42
CA TYR A 223 6.74 -5.04 11.14
C TYR A 223 7.26 -6.36 11.70
N GLN A 224 6.38 -7.13 12.34
CA GLN A 224 6.71 -8.45 12.86
C GLN A 224 5.80 -9.49 12.22
N SER A 225 6.39 -10.42 11.48
CA SER A 225 5.64 -11.48 10.79
C SER A 225 6.49 -12.73 10.68
N ASN A 226 5.90 -13.89 10.96
CA ASN A 226 6.56 -15.19 10.86
C ASN A 226 7.92 -15.23 11.60
N GLY A 227 7.96 -14.68 12.82
CA GLY A 227 9.16 -14.58 13.66
C GLY A 227 10.25 -13.64 13.14
N ARG A 228 10.00 -12.88 12.07
CA ARG A 228 10.94 -11.90 11.51
C ARG A 228 10.59 -10.50 11.98
N VAL A 229 11.63 -9.71 12.26
CA VAL A 229 11.54 -8.26 12.45
C VAL A 229 11.97 -7.57 11.17
N ILE A 230 11.09 -6.75 10.62
CA ILE A 230 11.25 -6.12 9.31
C ILE A 230 11.11 -4.61 9.50
N ALA A 231 12.20 -3.87 9.32
CA ALA A 231 12.13 -2.41 9.35
C ALA A 231 11.45 -1.86 8.08
N SER A 232 11.99 -2.18 6.90
CA SER A 232 11.54 -1.55 5.67
C SER A 232 10.12 -1.99 5.26
N GLU A 233 9.25 -1.03 4.99
CA GLU A 233 7.91 -1.29 4.43
C GLU A 233 8.00 -2.06 3.10
N TYR A 234 9.00 -1.72 2.27
CA TYR A 234 9.21 -2.37 0.97
C TYR A 234 9.53 -3.86 1.15
N TRP A 235 10.48 -4.18 2.03
CA TRP A 235 10.79 -5.57 2.39
C TRP A 235 9.60 -6.24 3.08
N GLY A 236 8.82 -5.50 3.87
CA GLY A 236 7.56 -5.98 4.45
C GLY A 236 6.60 -6.50 3.39
N LYS A 237 6.36 -5.71 2.33
CA LYS A 237 5.51 -6.11 1.19
C LYS A 237 6.09 -7.28 0.41
N ILE A 238 7.40 -7.31 0.17
CA ILE A 238 8.05 -8.45 -0.51
C ILE A 238 7.88 -9.74 0.31
N HIS A 239 8.15 -9.67 1.62
CA HIS A 239 7.97 -10.83 2.51
C HIS A 239 6.51 -11.27 2.59
N LEU A 240 5.55 -10.34 2.60
CA LEU A 240 4.14 -10.64 2.52
C LEU A 240 3.81 -11.49 1.28
N VAL A 241 4.24 -11.05 0.10
CA VAL A 241 4.02 -11.76 -1.17
C VAL A 241 4.69 -13.13 -1.16
N MET A 242 5.94 -13.22 -0.72
CA MET A 242 6.64 -14.50 -0.62
C MET A 242 5.95 -15.46 0.36
N ASN A 243 5.47 -14.98 1.51
CA ASN A 243 4.76 -15.79 2.50
C ASN A 243 3.38 -16.22 2.01
N ALA A 244 2.67 -15.38 1.26
CA ALA A 244 1.42 -15.77 0.60
C ALA A 244 1.66 -16.96 -0.35
N MET A 245 2.68 -16.85 -1.22
CA MET A 245 2.98 -17.89 -2.21
C MET A 245 3.50 -19.20 -1.60
N THR A 246 4.38 -19.12 -0.59
CA THR A 246 5.10 -20.29 -0.06
C THR A 246 4.48 -20.88 1.21
N ARG A 247 3.83 -20.06 2.04
CA ARG A 247 3.29 -20.46 3.36
C ARG A 247 1.79 -20.26 3.49
N ASN A 248 1.14 -19.67 2.48
CA ASN A 248 -0.26 -19.27 2.53
C ASN A 248 -0.55 -18.38 3.75
N ARG A 249 0.35 -17.44 4.08
CA ARG A 249 0.25 -16.55 5.26
C ARG A 249 0.51 -15.11 4.86
N THR A 250 -0.34 -14.21 5.33
CA THR A 250 -0.26 -12.75 5.14
C THR A 250 -0.35 -11.99 6.46
N ASP A 251 -0.30 -12.70 7.59
CA ASP A 251 -0.39 -12.12 8.92
C ASP A 251 0.84 -11.29 9.30
N GLY A 252 0.64 -10.31 10.18
CA GLY A 252 1.72 -9.49 10.70
C GLY A 252 1.25 -8.47 11.73
N ALA A 253 2.21 -7.97 12.52
CA ALA A 253 1.99 -6.89 13.46
C ALA A 253 2.78 -5.65 13.06
N LEU A 254 2.21 -4.46 13.28
CA LEU A 254 2.97 -3.21 13.39
C LEU A 254 3.25 -2.98 14.87
N VAL A 255 4.52 -2.91 15.24
CA VAL A 255 4.94 -2.49 16.58
C VAL A 255 5.56 -1.11 16.49
N ARG A 256 5.08 -0.18 17.31
CA ARG A 256 5.56 1.20 17.37
C ARG A 256 5.80 1.61 18.81
N VAL A 257 7.00 2.10 19.08
CA VAL A 257 7.40 2.70 20.35
C VAL A 257 7.69 4.18 20.13
N THR A 258 7.08 5.05 20.93
CA THR A 258 7.23 6.49 20.82
C THR A 258 7.62 7.10 22.16
N ALA A 259 8.66 7.94 22.19
CA ALA A 259 9.06 8.65 23.40
C ALA A 259 9.16 10.16 23.14
N PRO A 260 8.57 11.02 23.99
CA PRO A 260 8.75 12.46 23.90
C PRO A 260 10.21 12.87 24.13
N ILE A 261 10.67 13.87 23.40
CA ILE A 261 11.97 14.50 23.60
C ILE A 261 11.76 15.68 24.54
N SER A 262 12.14 15.51 25.82
CA SER A 262 12.02 16.55 26.85
C SER A 262 13.32 17.33 27.06
N SER A 263 14.44 16.62 27.23
CA SER A 263 15.76 17.22 27.48
C SER A 263 16.68 17.14 26.26
N SER A 264 16.90 15.94 25.73
CA SER A 264 17.73 15.73 24.54
C SER A 264 17.23 14.54 23.70
N THR A 265 17.46 14.60 22.39
CA THR A 265 17.14 13.51 21.46
C THR A 265 17.79 12.19 21.88
N GLU A 266 19.06 12.24 22.29
CA GLU A 266 19.82 11.05 22.67
C GLU A 266 19.24 10.38 23.91
N SER A 267 18.86 11.17 24.92
CA SER A 267 18.23 10.61 26.13
C SER A 267 16.89 9.92 25.81
N ALA A 268 16.08 10.51 24.93
CA ALA A 268 14.81 9.93 24.51
C ALA A 268 15.02 8.65 23.68
N LYS A 269 16.03 8.62 22.79
CA LYS A 269 16.42 7.43 22.04
C LYS A 269 16.82 6.30 22.99
N LEU A 270 17.77 6.54 23.90
CA LEU A 270 18.21 5.54 24.88
C LEU A 270 17.07 5.05 25.78
N PHE A 271 16.17 5.94 26.18
CA PHE A 271 15.01 5.59 27.00
C PHE A 271 14.03 4.67 26.26
N ALA A 272 13.73 4.98 25.00
CA ALA A 272 12.89 4.14 24.15
C ALA A 272 13.57 2.79 23.81
N LEU A 273 14.89 2.79 23.58
CA LEU A 273 15.67 1.58 23.35
C LEU A 273 15.63 0.64 24.55
N LYS A 274 15.81 1.17 25.76
CA LYS A 274 15.67 0.40 26.99
C LYS A 274 14.29 -0.26 27.09
N PHE A 275 13.22 0.48 26.82
CA PHE A 275 11.87 -0.08 26.81
C PHE A 275 11.71 -1.20 25.77
N ILE A 276 12.24 -1.03 24.56
CA ILE A 276 12.21 -2.06 23.52
C ILE A 276 12.95 -3.32 24.01
N GLN A 277 14.14 -3.18 24.59
CA GLN A 277 14.90 -4.31 25.12
C GLN A 277 14.17 -5.06 26.24
N ASP A 278 13.43 -4.35 27.08
CA ASP A 278 12.67 -4.94 28.18
C ASP A 278 11.36 -5.61 27.71
N SER A 279 10.70 -5.06 26.70
CA SER A 279 9.39 -5.51 26.23
C SER A 279 9.44 -6.51 25.06
N PHE A 280 10.49 -6.48 24.23
CA PHE A 280 10.59 -7.32 23.03
C PHE A 280 10.49 -8.82 23.30
N PRO A 281 11.15 -9.40 24.33
CA PRO A 281 11.05 -10.84 24.59
C PRO A 281 9.62 -11.31 24.89
N LEU A 282 8.76 -10.41 25.37
CA LEU A 282 7.36 -10.71 25.66
C LEU A 282 6.54 -10.85 24.38
N LEU A 283 6.89 -10.15 23.29
CA LEU A 283 6.14 -10.15 22.04
C LEU A 283 5.98 -11.55 21.44
N ASP A 284 6.95 -12.44 21.65
CA ASP A 284 6.93 -13.83 21.18
C ASP A 284 5.80 -14.68 21.78
N GLN A 285 5.25 -14.26 22.92
CA GLN A 285 4.12 -14.91 23.58
C GLN A 285 2.77 -14.51 22.95
N PHE A 286 2.74 -13.40 22.21
CA PHE A 286 1.50 -12.85 21.62
C PHE A 286 1.49 -13.02 20.10
N ILE A 287 2.59 -12.67 19.44
CA ILE A 287 2.69 -12.67 17.97
C ILE A 287 3.16 -14.04 17.47
N PRO A 288 2.46 -14.66 16.51
CA PRO A 288 2.84 -15.96 15.99
C PRO A 288 4.14 -15.92 15.18
N LYS A 289 4.94 -16.98 15.33
CA LYS A 289 6.15 -17.24 14.55
C LYS A 289 5.87 -17.98 13.25
#